data_AF-A0A2G6GU57-F1
#
_entry.id   AF-A0A2G6GU57-F1
#
_cell.length_a   1.000
_cell.length_b   1.000
_cell.length_c   1.000
_cell.angle_alpha   90.00
_cell.angle_beta   90.00
_cell.angle_gamma   90.00
#
_symmetry.space_group_name_H-M   'P 1'
#
loop_
_entity.id
_entity.type
_entity.pdbx_description
1 polymer ?
#
loop_
_entity_poly.entity_id
_entity_poly.type
_entity_poly.pdbx_seq_one_letter_code
_entity_poly.pdbx_strand_id
1 'polypeptide(L)'
;SGGGTTGIINTGSLEAALIHIQNDSYYPSFVDKLTHLFFVANKGHCFQDGNKRIAISLGGLFLLKNGYVIAAQRFFYKMEMISYQLAAGNIDKDLLREIIHSIVYEEDYCEELKLKLIKAIDTDVDNY
;
A
#
# COMPACT_ATOMS: atom_id res chain seq x y z
N SER A 1 17.48 14.16 -7.17
CA SER A 1 17.54 15.60 -7.49
C SER A 1 16.17 16.23 -7.36
N GLY A 2 16.07 17.36 -6.65
CA GLY A 2 15.05 18.40 -6.88
C GLY A 2 13.76 18.36 -6.05
N GLY A 3 13.73 19.15 -4.96
CA GLY A 3 12.56 19.95 -4.55
C GLY A 3 11.28 19.24 -4.09
N GLY A 4 11.18 18.93 -2.79
CA GLY A 4 9.92 18.57 -2.16
C GLY A 4 9.02 19.79 -2.03
N THR A 5 8.16 20.02 -3.03
CA THR A 5 7.15 21.08 -2.98
C THR A 5 6.15 20.73 -1.87
N THR A 6 6.06 21.58 -0.85
CA THR A 6 5.18 21.36 0.32
C THR A 6 3.78 21.83 -0.04
N GLY A 7 2.95 20.92 -0.56
CA GLY A 7 1.58 21.22 -0.93
C GLY A 7 0.66 20.04 -0.66
N ILE A 8 -0.27 20.20 0.29
CA ILE A 8 -1.46 19.38 0.38
C ILE A 8 -2.33 19.77 -0.83
N ILE A 9 -2.63 18.81 -1.70
CA ILE A 9 -3.50 19.02 -2.86
C ILE A 9 -4.95 18.87 -2.42
N ASN A 10 -5.29 17.70 -1.85
CA ASN A 10 -6.62 17.39 -1.36
C ASN A 10 -6.57 16.13 -0.48
N THR A 11 -6.88 16.26 0.82
CA THR A 11 -6.94 15.11 1.76
C THR A 11 -8.30 14.42 1.79
N GLY A 12 -9.31 14.94 1.10
CA GLY A 12 -10.68 14.43 1.18
C GLY A 12 -10.80 12.95 0.81
N SER A 13 -10.00 12.47 -0.16
CA SER A 13 -9.95 11.04 -0.51
C SER A 13 -9.42 10.20 0.66
N LEU A 14 -8.40 10.68 1.37
CA LEU A 14 -7.82 9.98 2.52
C LEU A 14 -8.74 10.00 3.73
N GLU A 15 -9.40 11.12 3.99
CA GLU A 15 -10.44 11.25 5.03
C GLU A 15 -11.62 10.31 4.74
N ALA A 16 -12.07 10.24 3.49
CA ALA A 16 -13.10 9.29 3.06
C ALA A 16 -12.63 7.83 3.27
N ALA A 17 -11.38 7.50 2.95
CA ALA A 17 -10.84 6.17 3.19
C ALA A 17 -10.88 5.80 4.67
N LEU A 18 -10.54 6.73 5.58
CA LEU A 18 -10.63 6.51 7.03
C LEU A 18 -12.06 6.28 7.51
N ILE A 19 -13.06 6.94 6.89
CA ILE A 19 -14.48 6.70 7.18
C ILE A 19 -14.90 5.33 6.63
N HIS A 20 -14.52 5.00 5.39
CA HIS A 20 -14.90 3.76 4.72
C HIS A 20 -14.43 2.52 5.47
N ILE A 21 -13.18 2.48 5.93
CA ILE A 21 -12.61 1.31 6.62
C ILE A 21 -13.27 1.01 7.98
N GLN A 22 -14.12 1.89 8.49
CA GLN A 22 -14.94 1.64 9.68
C GLN A 22 -16.19 0.81 9.37
N ASN A 23 -16.55 0.65 8.08
CA ASN A 23 -17.69 -0.15 7.67
C ASN A 23 -17.28 -1.62 7.43
N ASP A 24 -17.56 -2.47 8.43
CA ASP A 24 -17.22 -3.89 8.39
C ASP A 24 -17.99 -4.69 7.32
N SER A 25 -19.09 -4.16 6.77
CA SER A 25 -19.80 -4.82 5.66
C SER A 25 -19.01 -4.74 4.35
N TYR A 26 -18.20 -3.70 4.17
CA TYR A 26 -17.35 -3.52 2.98
C TYR A 26 -15.89 -3.87 3.23
N TYR A 27 -15.40 -3.70 4.45
CA TYR A 27 -14.01 -4.00 4.84
C TYR A 27 -14.00 -4.93 6.06
N PRO A 28 -14.39 -6.20 5.89
CA PRO A 28 -14.65 -7.12 7.00
C PRO A 28 -13.38 -7.53 7.75
N SER A 29 -12.21 -7.55 7.10
CA SER A 29 -10.95 -7.93 7.75
C SER A 29 -9.98 -6.76 7.93
N PHE A 30 -9.03 -6.93 8.86
CA PHE A 30 -7.93 -5.99 9.06
C PHE A 30 -7.14 -5.75 7.76
N VAL A 31 -6.92 -6.81 6.96
CA VAL A 31 -6.24 -6.73 5.67
C VAL A 31 -7.03 -5.86 4.70
N ASP A 32 -8.35 -6.04 4.60
CA ASP A 32 -9.19 -5.23 3.69
C ASP A 32 -9.12 -3.73 4.04
N LYS A 33 -9.13 -3.41 5.34
CA LYS A 33 -9.00 -2.05 5.86
C LYS A 33 -7.64 -1.45 5.52
N LEU A 34 -6.56 -2.17 5.82
CA LEU A 34 -5.19 -1.72 5.53
C LEU A 34 -4.95 -1.57 4.02
N THR A 35 -5.43 -2.51 3.21
CA THR A 35 -5.36 -2.44 1.75
C THR A 35 -6.06 -1.22 1.21
N HIS A 36 -7.29 -0.93 1.65
CA HIS A 36 -8.01 0.23 1.16
C HIS A 36 -7.32 1.55 1.55
N LEU A 37 -6.89 1.66 2.80
CA LEU A 37 -6.19 2.83 3.31
C LEU A 37 -4.89 3.10 2.55
N PHE A 38 -4.07 2.06 2.37
CA PHE A 38 -2.81 2.16 1.63
C PHE A 38 -3.05 2.52 0.16
N PHE A 39 -4.01 1.86 -0.50
CA PHE A 39 -4.33 2.10 -1.91
C PHE A 39 -4.71 3.56 -2.15
N VAL A 40 -5.61 4.10 -1.34
CA VAL A 40 -6.06 5.50 -1.49
C VAL A 40 -4.93 6.47 -1.17
N ALA A 41 -4.14 6.24 -0.13
CA ALA A 41 -3.00 7.09 0.19
C ALA A 41 -1.93 7.09 -0.92
N ASN A 42 -1.73 5.95 -1.60
CA ASN A 42 -0.74 5.81 -2.66
C ASN A 42 -1.21 6.45 -3.99
N LYS A 43 -2.45 6.18 -4.40
CA LYS A 43 -3.03 6.61 -5.69
C LYS A 43 -3.75 7.96 -5.64
N GLY A 44 -4.14 8.43 -4.46
CA GLY A 44 -5.06 9.56 -4.31
C GLY A 44 -4.49 10.94 -4.63
N HIS A 45 -3.23 11.04 -5.09
CA HIS A 45 -2.51 12.29 -5.40
C HIS A 45 -2.76 13.40 -4.35
N CYS A 46 -2.84 13.01 -3.08
CA CYS A 46 -3.21 13.91 -1.98
C CYS A 46 -2.12 14.96 -1.74
N PHE A 47 -0.89 14.67 -2.18
CA PHE A 47 0.30 15.48 -2.01
C PHE A 47 1.02 15.69 -3.35
N GLN A 48 1.67 16.84 -3.51
CA GLN A 48 2.46 17.18 -4.71
C GLN A 48 3.61 16.20 -4.97
N ASP A 49 4.26 15.73 -3.90
CA ASP A 49 5.21 14.62 -3.91
C ASP A 49 5.09 13.85 -2.59
N GLY A 50 5.53 12.59 -2.57
CA GLY A 50 5.62 11.79 -1.36
C GLY A 50 4.41 10.91 -1.05
N ASN A 51 3.42 10.80 -1.95
CA ASN A 51 2.25 9.91 -1.76
C ASN A 51 2.67 8.47 -1.40
N LYS A 52 3.72 7.94 -2.05
CA LYS A 52 4.30 6.62 -1.72
C LYS A 52 4.82 6.54 -0.28
N ARG A 53 5.62 7.54 0.14
CA ARG A 53 6.18 7.62 1.50
C ARG A 53 5.06 7.72 2.54
N ILE A 54 4.05 8.54 2.27
CA ILE A 54 2.90 8.73 3.17
C ILE A 54 2.07 7.45 3.26
N ALA A 55 1.81 6.76 2.14
CA ALA A 55 1.12 5.48 2.15
C ALA A 55 1.86 4.44 3.01
N ILE A 56 3.19 4.35 2.88
CA ILE A 56 4.03 3.45 3.68
C ILE A 56 3.98 3.82 5.16
N SER A 57 4.19 5.09 5.50
CA SER A 57 4.13 5.56 6.89
C SER A 57 2.75 5.33 7.51
N LEU A 58 1.67 5.58 6.77
CA LEU A 58 0.30 5.40 7.23
C LEU A 58 -0.04 3.92 7.45
N GLY A 59 0.30 3.05 6.50
CA GLY A 59 0.09 1.61 6.63
C GLY A 59 0.89 1.01 7.79
N GLY A 60 2.16 1.40 7.92
CA GLY A 60 3.01 1.01 9.05
C GLY A 60 2.46 1.49 10.39
N LEU A 61 2.01 2.74 10.48
CA LEU A 61 1.39 3.26 11.71
C LEU A 61 0.08 2.53 12.05
N PHE A 62 -0.73 2.19 11.04
CA PHE A 62 -1.95 1.41 11.23
C PHE A 62 -1.65 0.02 11.80
N LEU A 63 -0.63 -0.67 11.28
CA LEU A 63 -0.14 -1.95 11.82
C LEU A 63 0.29 -1.81 13.28
N LEU A 64 1.15 -0.83 13.58
CA LEU A 64 1.67 -0.60 14.92
C LEU A 64 0.57 -0.31 15.94
N LYS A 65 -0.40 0.55 15.58
CA LYS A 65 -1.54 0.89 16.44
C LYS A 65 -2.46 -0.30 16.75
N ASN A 66 -2.43 -1.34 15.92
CA ASN A 66 -3.21 -2.56 16.10
C ASN A 66 -2.39 -3.75 16.61
N GLY A 67 -1.16 -3.53 17.08
CA GLY A 67 -0.33 -4.57 17.72
C GLY A 67 0.48 -5.45 16.77
N TYR A 68 0.47 -5.18 15.46
CA TYR A 68 1.17 -5.98 14.44
C TYR A 68 2.64 -5.57 14.27
N VAL A 69 3.43 -5.59 15.35
CA VAL A 69 4.81 -5.05 15.37
C VAL A 69 5.75 -5.76 14.38
N ILE A 70 5.74 -7.10 14.33
CA ILE A 70 6.60 -7.85 13.41
C ILE A 70 6.17 -7.65 11.95
N ALA A 71 4.87 -7.62 11.68
CA ALA A 71 4.36 -7.32 10.34
C ALA A 71 4.71 -5.89 9.92
N ALA A 72 4.70 -4.90 10.83
CA ALA A 72 5.12 -3.53 10.52
C ALA A 72 6.59 -3.47 10.06
N GLN A 73 7.48 -4.23 10.70
CA GLN A 73 8.88 -4.31 10.26
C GLN A 73 8.99 -4.87 8.83
N ARG A 74 8.30 -5.99 8.55
CA ARG A 74 8.23 -6.58 7.19
C ARG A 74 7.62 -5.59 6.19
N PHE A 75 6.58 -4.88 6.60
CA PHE A 75 5.86 -3.90 5.78
C PHE A 75 6.77 -2.75 5.35
N PHE A 76 7.53 -2.14 6.26
CA PHE A 76 8.45 -1.06 5.91
C PHE A 76 9.50 -1.48 4.89
N TYR A 77 10.00 -2.72 4.98
CA TYR A 77 10.99 -3.25 4.05
C TYR A 77 10.38 -3.61 2.68
N LYS A 78 9.24 -4.31 2.66
CA LYS A 78 8.65 -4.85 1.43
C LYS A 78 7.87 -3.81 0.63
N MET A 79 7.29 -2.79 1.27
CA MET A 79 6.31 -1.92 0.62
C MET A 79 6.91 -0.82 -0.26
N GLU A 80 8.22 -0.57 -0.24
CA GLU A 80 8.83 0.45 -1.11
C GLU A 80 8.63 0.13 -2.60
N MET A 81 9.10 -1.04 -3.05
CA MET A 81 8.91 -1.52 -4.42
C MET A 81 7.43 -1.68 -4.76
N ILE A 82 6.63 -2.23 -3.85
CA ILE A 82 5.19 -2.42 -4.05
C ILE A 82 4.47 -1.08 -4.25
N SER A 83 4.83 -0.06 -3.48
CA SER A 83 4.25 1.29 -3.61
C SER A 83 4.56 1.94 -4.96
N TYR A 84 5.71 1.60 -5.56
CA TYR A 84 6.11 2.08 -6.86
C TYR A 84 5.36 1.35 -7.98
N GLN A 85 5.34 0.01 -7.95
CA GLN A 85 4.62 -0.81 -8.94
C GLN A 85 3.11 -0.59 -8.89
N LEU A 86 2.55 -0.34 -7.70
CA LEU A 86 1.17 0.10 -7.53
C LEU A 86 0.96 1.44 -8.24
N ALA A 87 1.82 2.44 -8.01
CA ALA A 87 1.70 3.75 -8.64
C ALA A 87 1.76 3.66 -10.18
N ALA A 88 2.66 2.82 -10.72
CA ALA A 88 2.79 2.52 -12.15
C ALA A 88 1.56 1.80 -12.74
N GLY A 89 0.76 1.11 -11.91
CA GLY A 89 -0.42 0.36 -12.33
C GLY A 89 -0.16 -1.11 -12.60
N ASN A 90 1.07 -1.58 -12.39
CA ASN A 90 1.47 -2.98 -12.57
C ASN A 90 0.98 -3.88 -11.42
N ILE A 91 0.70 -3.29 -10.25
CA ILE A 91 0.00 -3.95 -9.13
C ILE A 91 -1.38 -3.30 -8.99
N ASP A 92 -2.43 -4.10 -9.10
CA ASP A 92 -3.79 -3.66 -8.83
C ASP A 92 -4.17 -3.82 -7.34
N LYS A 93 -5.41 -3.46 -6.99
CA LYS A 93 -5.87 -3.49 -5.60
C LYS A 93 -6.02 -4.91 -5.06
N ASP A 94 -6.30 -5.89 -5.90
CA ASP A 94 -6.51 -7.28 -5.50
C ASP A 94 -5.17 -7.95 -5.22
N LEU A 95 -4.18 -7.78 -6.10
CA LEU A 95 -2.81 -8.22 -5.85
C LEU A 95 -2.21 -7.51 -4.63
N LEU A 96 -2.46 -6.21 -4.45
CA LEU A 96 -2.06 -5.48 -3.24
C LEU A 96 -2.65 -6.12 -1.97
N ARG A 97 -3.89 -6.59 -2.02
CA ARG A 97 -4.53 -7.30 -0.90
C ARG A 97 -3.82 -8.61 -0.58
N GLU A 98 -3.48 -9.40 -1.58
CA GLU A 98 -2.70 -10.64 -1.40
C GLU A 98 -1.33 -10.35 -0.76
N ILE A 99 -0.63 -9.32 -1.23
CA ILE A 99 0.66 -8.89 -0.69
C ILE A 99 0.53 -8.50 0.79
N ILE A 100 -0.46 -7.67 1.11
CA ILE A 100 -0.68 -7.21 2.49
C ILE A 100 -1.07 -8.38 3.38
N HIS A 101 -1.91 -9.30 2.92
CA HIS A 101 -2.24 -10.53 3.65
C HIS A 101 -0.97 -11.29 4.04
N SER A 102 -0.12 -11.58 3.07
CA SER A 102 1.11 -12.34 3.29
C SER A 102 2.07 -11.58 4.23
N ILE A 103 2.23 -10.26 4.09
CA ILE A 103 3.03 -9.46 5.03
C ILE A 103 2.51 -9.57 6.48
N VAL A 104 1.19 -9.57 6.65
CA VAL A 104 0.55 -9.57 7.98
C VAL A 104 0.61 -10.95 8.63
N TYR A 105 0.34 -12.02 7.89
CA TYR A 105 0.11 -13.35 8.47
C TYR A 105 1.15 -14.41 8.13
N GLU A 106 2.03 -14.17 7.16
CA GLU A 106 3.01 -15.15 6.68
C GLU A 106 4.44 -14.63 6.88
N GLU A 107 5.38 -15.54 7.11
CA GLU A 107 6.79 -15.17 7.26
C GLU A 107 7.41 -14.73 5.92
N ASP A 108 7.00 -15.38 4.82
CA ASP A 108 7.42 -15.05 3.47
C ASP A 108 6.30 -15.32 2.46
N TYR A 109 6.45 -14.76 1.26
CA TYR A 109 5.50 -14.92 0.17
C TYR A 109 5.51 -16.37 -0.35
N CYS A 110 4.32 -16.92 -0.59
CA CYS A 110 4.17 -18.17 -1.32
C CYS A 110 4.74 -18.05 -2.76
N GLU A 111 5.06 -19.18 -3.38
CA GLU A 111 5.62 -19.21 -4.74
C GLU A 111 4.70 -18.54 -5.76
N GLU A 112 3.39 -18.75 -5.64
CA GLU A 112 2.41 -18.12 -6.52
C GLU A 112 2.47 -16.60 -6.45
N LEU A 113 2.52 -16.03 -5.24
CA LEU A 113 2.60 -14.58 -5.04
C LEU A 113 3.94 -14.01 -5.55
N LYS A 114 5.04 -14.75 -5.35
CA LYS A 114 6.35 -14.38 -5.93
C LYS A 114 6.30 -14.32 -7.46
N LEU A 115 5.65 -15.28 -8.10
CA LEU A 115 5.48 -15.29 -9.57
C LEU A 115 4.60 -14.13 -10.06
N LYS A 116 3.52 -13.79 -9.33
CA LYS A 116 2.69 -12.60 -9.64
C LYS A 116 3.52 -11.31 -9.56
N LEU A 117 4.37 -11.19 -8.53
CA LEU A 117 5.25 -10.03 -8.36
C LEU A 117 6.31 -9.93 -9.45
N ILE A 118 6.94 -11.03 -9.84
CA ILE A 118 7.93 -11.05 -10.95
C ILE A 118 7.28 -10.52 -12.23
N LYS A 119 6.09 -11.01 -12.59
CA LYS A 119 5.35 -10.54 -13.78
C LYS A 119 5.02 -9.06 -13.72
N ALA A 120 4.62 -8.55 -12.55
CA ALA A 120 4.34 -7.14 -12.36
C ALA A 120 5.61 -6.28 -12.56
N ILE A 121 6.78 -6.77 -12.14
CA ILE A 121 8.06 -6.09 -12.33
C ILE A 121 8.52 -6.16 -13.79
N ASP A 122 8.39 -7.31 -14.46
CA ASP A 122 8.80 -7.45 -15.87
C ASP A 122 7.99 -6.53 -16.79
N THR A 123 6.69 -6.36 -16.50
CA THR A 123 5.82 -5.42 -17.23
C THR A 123 6.35 -3.97 -17.14
N ASP A 124 7.03 -3.60 -16.06
CA ASP A 124 7.64 -2.29 -15.90
C ASP A 124 8.88 -2.11 -16.81
N VAL A 125 9.64 -3.19 -17.03
CA VAL A 125 10.83 -3.19 -17.90
C VAL A 125 10.46 -3.05 -19.37
N ASP A 126 9.35 -3.67 -19.79
CA ASP A 126 8.86 -3.61 -21.18
C ASP A 126 8.26 -2.24 -21.56
N ASN A 127 8.02 -1.35 -20.58
CA ASN A 127 7.48 -0.01 -20.80
C ASN A 127 8.55 1.08 -21.00
N TYR A 128 9.82 0.69 -21.14
CA TYR A 128 10.97 1.55 -21.45
C TYR A 128 11.52 1.30 -22.87
#